data_AF-A0A7N2KMN9-F1
#
_entry.id   AF-A0A7N2KMN9-F1
#
_cell.length_a   1.000
_cell.length_b   1.000
_cell.length_c   1.000
_cell.angle_alpha   90.00
_cell.angle_beta   90.00
_cell.angle_gamma   90.00
#
_symmetry.space_group_name_H-M   'P 1'
#
loop_
_entity.id
_entity.type
_entity.pdbx_description
1 polymer ?
#
loop_
_entity_poly.entity_id
_entity_poly.type
_entity_poly.pdbx_seq_one_letter_code
_entity_poly.pdbx_strand_id
1 'polypeptide(L)'
;MWYSCPICSKSIGDMTRHWEKLDQVVASTPMPETYQNKMVWILCNDCGANSLVQFHIVGHKCLSCKSYNTRQIQGDPTASCASSVTEIVR
;
A
#
# COMPACT_ATOMS: atom_id res chain seq x y z
N MET A 1 -16.23 2.77 -1.79
CA MET A 1 -15.53 4.02 -2.20
C MET A 1 -16.06 5.25 -1.44
N TRP A 2 -16.52 5.13 -0.19
CA TRP A 2 -17.18 6.25 0.51
C TRP A 2 -16.20 7.11 1.32
N TYR A 3 -15.07 6.55 1.72
CA TYR A 3 -14.12 7.21 2.61
C TYR A 3 -12.91 7.80 1.89
N SER A 4 -12.95 7.91 0.56
CA SER A 4 -11.84 8.46 -0.24
C SER A 4 -12.30 9.68 -1.03
N CYS A 5 -11.49 10.74 -1.00
CA CYS A 5 -11.73 11.96 -1.76
C CYS A 5 -11.71 11.65 -3.26
N PRO A 6 -12.76 11.98 -4.04
CA PRO A 6 -12.80 11.66 -5.47
C PRO A 6 -11.78 12.46 -6.29
N ILE A 7 -11.21 13.52 -5.73
CA ILE A 7 -10.25 14.39 -6.42
C ILE A 7 -8.82 13.89 -6.26
N CYS A 8 -8.42 13.53 -5.03
CA CYS A 8 -7.03 13.15 -4.74
C CYS A 8 -6.88 11.69 -4.26
N SER A 9 -7.97 10.94 -4.17
CA SER A 9 -8.02 9.55 -3.68
C SER A 9 -7.58 9.32 -2.24
N LYS A 10 -7.22 10.37 -1.47
CA LYS A 10 -6.87 10.27 -0.04
C LYS A 10 -8.08 9.92 0.82
N SER A 11 -7.83 9.24 1.93
CA SER A 11 -8.83 8.95 2.95
C SER A 11 -9.37 10.25 3.56
N ILE A 12 -10.68 10.31 3.78
CA ILE A 12 -11.38 11.43 4.40
C ILE A 12 -11.53 11.10 5.89
N GLY A 13 -10.72 11.73 6.73
CA GLY A 13 -10.75 11.56 8.19
C GLY A 13 -9.85 10.43 8.72
N ASP A 14 -9.97 10.16 10.02
CA ASP A 14 -9.22 9.09 10.69
C ASP A 14 -9.86 7.71 10.41
N MET A 15 -9.11 6.87 9.70
CA MET A 15 -9.52 5.54 9.30
C MET A 15 -8.83 4.43 10.10
N THR A 16 -8.10 4.76 11.18
CA THR A 16 -7.30 3.80 11.97
C THR A 16 -8.10 2.58 12.39
N ARG A 17 -9.29 2.78 12.99
CA ARG A 17 -10.18 1.68 13.39
C ARG A 17 -10.66 0.81 12.23
N HIS A 18 -10.81 1.41 11.04
CA HIS A 18 -11.19 0.65 9.85
C HIS A 18 -10.02 -0.23 9.37
N TRP A 19 -8.80 0.30 9.39
CA TRP A 19 -7.58 -0.46 9.07
C TRP A 19 -7.33 -1.60 10.05
N GLU A 20 -7.55 -1.39 11.34
CA GLU A 20 -7.48 -2.45 12.36
C GLU A 20 -8.47 -3.60 12.10
N LYS A 21 -9.67 -3.30 11.60
CA LYS A 21 -10.63 -4.34 11.20
C LYS A 21 -10.12 -5.11 9.98
N LEU A 22 -9.52 -4.43 9.00
CA LEU A 22 -8.92 -5.11 7.85
C LEU A 22 -7.75 -6.00 8.26
N ASP A 23 -6.93 -5.58 9.24
CA ASP A 23 -5.88 -6.42 9.82
C ASP A 23 -6.45 -7.75 10.36
N GLN A 24 -7.55 -7.67 11.11
CA GLN A 24 -8.20 -8.86 11.66
C GLN A 24 -8.74 -9.78 10.56
N VAL A 25 -9.38 -9.20 9.52
CA VAL A 25 -9.90 -9.99 8.40
C VAL A 25 -8.74 -10.68 7.68
N VAL A 26 -7.66 -9.95 7.35
CA VAL A 26 -6.45 -10.51 6.71
C VAL A 26 -5.88 -11.67 7.53
N ALA A 27 -5.75 -11.51 8.85
CA ALA A 27 -5.25 -12.56 9.72
C ALA A 27 -6.18 -13.80 9.77
N SER A 28 -7.49 -13.59 9.66
CA SER A 28 -8.49 -14.66 9.68
C SER A 28 -8.68 -15.38 8.34
N THR A 29 -8.21 -14.79 7.23
CA THR A 29 -8.38 -15.34 5.87
C THR A 29 -7.01 -15.65 5.25
N PRO A 30 -6.38 -16.79 5.58
CA PRO A 30 -5.10 -17.14 5.00
C PRO A 30 -5.20 -17.26 3.46
N MET A 31 -4.17 -16.79 2.76
CA MET A 31 -4.14 -16.85 1.30
C MET A 31 -3.93 -18.30 0.82
N PRO A 32 -4.64 -18.71 -0.26
CA PRO A 32 -4.39 -20.01 -0.90
C PRO A 32 -2.92 -20.15 -1.35
N GLU A 33 -2.42 -21.38 -1.38
CA GLU A 33 -1.02 -21.70 -1.70
C GLU A 33 -0.55 -21.07 -3.02
N THR A 34 -1.40 -21.07 -4.05
CA THR A 34 -1.11 -20.46 -5.36
C THR A 34 -0.76 -18.97 -5.29
N TYR A 35 -1.22 -18.27 -4.25
CA TYR A 35 -0.98 -16.84 -4.05
C TYR A 35 -0.10 -16.54 -2.83
N GLN A 36 0.31 -17.55 -2.07
CA GLN A 36 1.03 -17.38 -0.80
C GLN A 36 2.38 -16.67 -0.96
N ASN A 37 3.03 -16.82 -2.12
CA ASN A 37 4.31 -16.17 -2.44
C ASN A 37 4.19 -15.03 -3.45
N LYS A 38 2.95 -14.63 -3.81
CA LYS A 38 2.73 -13.57 -4.78
C LYS A 38 2.98 -12.19 -4.16
N MET A 39 4.05 -11.52 -4.56
CA MET A 39 4.32 -10.14 -4.16
C MET A 39 3.75 -9.15 -5.18
N VAL A 40 3.29 -7.99 -4.69
CA VAL A 40 2.79 -6.90 -5.53
C VAL A 40 3.35 -5.56 -5.07
N TRP A 41 3.64 -4.70 -6.04
CA TRP A 41 3.95 -3.30 -5.76
C TRP A 41 2.68 -2.51 -5.57
N ILE A 42 2.68 -1.66 -4.55
CA ILE A 42 1.57 -0.76 -4.24
C ILE A 42 2.04 0.68 -4.11
N LEU A 43 1.15 1.62 -4.45
CA LEU A 43 1.25 3.03 -4.08
C LEU A 43 0.18 3.32 -3.02
N CYS A 44 0.56 3.95 -1.92
CA CYS A 44 -0.39 4.41 -0.92
C CYS A 44 -0.97 5.77 -1.30
N ASN A 45 -2.30 5.88 -1.36
CA ASN A 45 -2.96 7.14 -1.67
C ASN A 45 -2.82 8.16 -0.53
N ASP A 46 -2.70 7.72 0.72
CA ASP A 46 -2.67 8.62 1.89
C ASP A 46 -1.31 9.29 2.08
N CYS A 47 -0.21 8.52 2.01
CA CYS A 47 1.15 9.02 2.23
C CYS A 47 2.01 9.11 0.96
N GLY A 48 1.58 8.54 -0.17
CA GLY A 48 2.32 8.55 -1.43
C GLY A 48 3.50 7.56 -1.49
N ALA A 49 3.74 6.76 -0.46
CA ALA A 49 4.84 5.80 -0.45
C ALA A 49 4.56 4.58 -1.33
N ASN A 50 5.61 4.08 -1.98
CA ASN A 50 5.61 2.78 -2.65
C ASN A 50 6.05 1.69 -1.67
N SER A 51 5.51 0.48 -1.82
CA SER A 51 5.94 -0.68 -1.04
C SER A 51 5.75 -1.96 -1.84
N LEU A 52 6.65 -2.93 -1.65
CA LEU A 52 6.48 -4.30 -2.12
C LEU A 52 5.88 -5.11 -0.97
N VAL A 53 4.68 -5.65 -1.15
CA VAL A 53 3.95 -6.36 -0.10
C VAL A 53 3.37 -7.67 -0.61
N GLN A 54 3.07 -8.57 0.32
CA GLN A 54 2.38 -9.82 0.02
C GLN A 54 0.98 -9.52 -0.54
N PHE A 55 0.63 -10.16 -1.65
CA PHE A 55 -0.70 -10.06 -2.22
C PHE A 55 -1.73 -10.69 -1.29
N HIS A 56 -2.79 -9.94 -1.02
CA HIS A 56 -3.91 -10.42 -0.23
C HIS A 56 -5.24 -9.93 -0.82
N ILE A 57 -6.23 -10.83 -0.94
CA ILE A 57 -7.49 -10.50 -1.61
C ILE A 57 -8.28 -9.39 -0.91
N VAL A 58 -8.16 -9.28 0.41
CA VAL A 58 -8.85 -8.27 1.24
C VAL A 58 -8.28 -6.88 1.03
N GLY A 59 -6.98 -6.75 0.78
CA GLY A 59 -6.32 -5.46 0.63
C GLY A 59 -4.85 -5.49 1.01
N HIS A 60 -4.15 -4.41 0.65
CA HIS A 60 -2.70 -4.30 0.80
C HIS A 60 -2.36 -3.19 1.78
N LYS A 61 -1.70 -3.54 2.89
CA LYS A 61 -1.34 -2.59 3.94
C LYS A 61 -0.09 -1.81 3.56
N CYS A 62 -0.16 -0.48 3.62
CA CYS A 62 1.00 0.37 3.47
C CYS A 62 1.98 0.14 4.65
N LEU A 63 3.25 -0.11 4.33
CA LEU A 63 4.27 -0.33 5.37
C LEU A 63 4.60 0.96 6.15
N SER A 64 4.47 2.12 5.50
CA SER A 64 4.81 3.43 6.07
C SER A 64 3.74 3.98 7.01
N CYS A 65 2.49 4.11 6.55
CA CYS A 65 1.42 4.75 7.33
C CYS A 65 0.32 3.79 7.81
N LYS A 66 0.44 2.49 7.54
CA LYS A 66 -0.51 1.42 7.93
C LYS A 66 -1.90 1.51 7.28
N SER A 67 -2.14 2.48 6.39
CA SER A 67 -3.37 2.59 5.61
C SER A 67 -3.51 1.44 4.61
N TYR A 68 -4.76 1.02 4.37
CA TYR A 68 -5.13 0.12 3.28
C TYR A 68 -5.68 0.86 2.05
N ASN A 69 -5.72 2.19 2.07
CA ASN A 69 -6.06 3.00 0.90
C ASN A 69 -4.88 3.01 -0.09
N THR A 70 -4.70 1.89 -0.79
CA THR A 70 -3.57 1.61 -1.66
C THR A 70 -4.06 1.12 -3.02
N ARG A 71 -3.27 1.33 -4.07
CA ARG A 71 -3.50 0.75 -5.39
C ARG A 71 -2.31 -0.07 -5.82
N GLN A 72 -2.56 -1.21 -6.47
CA GLN A 72 -1.48 -1.95 -7.12
C GLN A 72 -0.94 -1.14 -8.29
N ILE A 73 0.37 -1.18 -8.46
CA ILE A 73 1.09 -0.59 -9.58
C ILE A 73 1.88 -1.70 -10.27
N GLN A 74 2.13 -1.54 -11.57
CA GLN A 74 3.06 -2.42 -12.25
C GLN A 74 4.45 -2.14 -11.67
N GLY A 75 5.03 -3.16 -11.05
CA GLY A 75 6.40 -3.08 -10.57
C GLY A 75 7.36 -3.20 -11.74
N ASP A 76 8.23 -2.21 -11.90
CA ASP A 76 9.47 -2.42 -12.62
C ASP A 76 10.43 -3.17 -11.67
N PRO A 77 10.93 -4.37 -12.02
CA PRO A 77 11.92 -5.10 -11.22
C PRO A 77 13.19 -4.27 -10.89
N THR A 78 13.44 -3.19 -11.63
CA THR A 78 14.66 -2.38 -11.51
C THR A 78 14.53 -1.18 -10.56
N ALA A 79 13.34 -0.87 -10.05
CA ALA A 79 13.10 0.27 -9.17
C ALA A 79 13.40 -0.03 -7.69
N SER A 80 14.51 -0.69 -7.40
CA SER A 80 15.11 -0.65 -6.06
C SER A 80 15.85 0.67 -5.89
N CYS A 81 15.25 1.60 -5.15
CA CYS A 81 15.88 2.69 -4.41
C CYS A 81 17.18 3.30 -4.97
N ALA A 82 17.08 4.49 -5.57
CA ALA A 82 18.12 5.51 -5.49
C ALA A 82 17.49 6.91 -5.65
N SER A 83 16.91 7.43 -4.57
CA SER A 83 16.83 8.88 -4.39
C SER A 83 17.93 9.29 -3.42
N SER A 84 19.08 9.65 -3.97
CA SER A 84 19.95 10.65 -3.36
C SER A 84 20.04 11.79 -4.37
N VAL A 85 19.13 12.74 -4.22
CA VAL A 85 19.35 14.08 -4.77
C VAL A 85 20.52 14.66 -3.96
N THR A 86 21.65 14.88 -4.62
CA THR A 86 22.60 15.89 -4.20
C THR A 86 22.83 16.82 -5.38
N GLU A 87 22.07 17.92 -5.39
CA GLU A 87 22.59 19.18 -5.90
C GLU A 87 23.83 19.53 -5.09
N ILE A 88 24.98 19.71 -5.75
CA ILE A 88 25.96 20.69 -5.33
C ILE A 88 26.37 21.46 -6.58
N VAL A 89 25.87 22.69 -6.65
CA VAL A 89 26.46 23.79 -7.39
C VAL A 89 27.88 24.04 -6.89
N ARG A 90 28.86 23.96 -7.80
CA ARG A 90 29.92 24.96 -8.02
C ARG A 90 30.71 24.61 -9.27
#